data_AF-A0A3L6JDF2-F1
#
_entry.id   AF-A0A3L6JDF2-F1
#
_cell.length_a   1.000
_cell.length_b   1.000
_cell.length_c   1.000
_cell.angle_alpha   90.00
_cell.angle_beta   90.00
_cell.angle_gamma   90.00
#
_symmetry.space_group_name_H-M   'P 1'
#
loop_
_entity.id
_entity.type
_entity.pdbx_description
1 polymer ?
#
loop_
_entity_poly.entity_id
_entity_poly.type
_entity_poly.pdbx_seq_one_letter_code
_entity_poly.pdbx_strand_id
1 'polypeptide(L)'
;MLAFLSPAGLVCPGASGQDPDTPKGLALPSQRVYGADFSKEVFDAVSEGICNQLVVDLTAYGPRPSSSSANEQARSWIQDQLRSVSNGRIQVEVLGGRMSVVGRLPGWVPQPAPAFIVGGHYDTVSVSPGANDDAVGVAAMLEVARVMSPYEWPLDIYFCAWNAEEIGLLGSNEAAAILNARGVSILQYFNIDMLLVADNEALSDARVLVAYNKDSEATYQDSQYYAELMKMMSNNLGTSLIKTVSSKSASFWWASDHASFIGNGYEQVLFAFESGADSDDAYHTSADTWDNPSYNFTLAQETSASIAASMAFTMAHSYGEPANLMATDVISRYGSETYYVAITTPTVLAVTACWSLGSPQFTLYAPSGTLLETFLGNAPQLNQTVFNVTVATNGLYRLKVSNPNGSQSSVQTKIQYDTDIEGDGISDRYQYWTLTGLYNTDSDGDSLNDAYEIIIGTLPMNPDSDSDSLPDGWEITNGFNPLVPDSLLDPDGDGLNNLYEFRNGTDPRNNDSEFDGMPDGWEVEYGLDPLFDDSAFDADMDGITNLEEYLMGLDPQVSDMRTSGIYTDVAIPIALIGFISTAAVAASWLARKNWKT
;
A
#
# COMPACT_ATOMS: atom_id res chain seq x y z
N MET A 1 -16.22 10.91 39.74
CA MET A 1 -15.19 9.99 39.22
C MET A 1 -15.86 9.16 38.14
N LEU A 2 -15.92 9.71 36.92
CA LEU A 2 -16.48 9.07 35.74
C LEU A 2 -15.30 8.67 34.86
N ALA A 3 -15.18 7.37 34.61
CA ALA A 3 -14.19 6.80 33.71
C ALA A 3 -14.55 7.20 32.28
N PHE A 4 -13.62 7.86 31.59
CA PHE A 4 -13.64 7.99 30.14
C PHE A 4 -13.24 6.62 29.55
N LEU A 5 -14.22 5.91 29.00
CA LEU A 5 -13.96 4.81 28.07
C LEU A 5 -13.53 5.41 26.73
N SER A 6 -12.46 4.86 26.15
CA SER A 6 -12.01 5.18 24.79
C SER A 6 -13.08 4.80 23.76
N PRO A 7 -13.11 5.43 22.57
CA PRO A 7 -14.02 5.05 21.49
C PRO A 7 -13.48 3.82 20.76
N ALA A 8 -13.54 2.65 21.40
CA ALA A 8 -13.38 1.37 20.73
C ALA A 8 -14.78 0.82 20.38
N GLY A 9 -15.05 0.55 19.10
CA GLY A 9 -16.19 -0.32 18.72
C GLY A 9 -17.08 0.08 17.55
N LEU A 10 -16.69 1.01 16.67
CA LEU A 10 -17.35 1.19 15.37
C LEU A 10 -16.41 0.65 14.29
N VAL A 11 -16.71 -0.55 13.80
CA VAL A 11 -16.06 -1.12 12.61
C VAL A 11 -17.18 -1.45 11.63
N CYS A 12 -17.23 -0.76 10.50
CA CYS A 12 -17.98 -1.26 9.36
C CYS A 12 -17.38 -2.62 8.95
N PRO A 13 -18.15 -3.71 8.89
CA PRO A 13 -17.68 -4.95 8.30
C PRO A 13 -17.27 -4.64 6.85
N GLY A 14 -15.99 -4.78 6.55
CA GLY A 14 -15.45 -4.41 5.23
C GLY A 14 -13.93 -4.33 5.15
N ALA A 15 -13.19 -4.49 6.26
CA ALA A 15 -11.73 -4.63 6.23
C ALA A 15 -11.25 -6.03 5.82
N SER A 16 -12.14 -6.93 5.43
CA SER A 16 -11.79 -8.21 4.80
C SER A 16 -12.42 -8.28 3.42
N GLY A 17 -12.04 -7.37 2.53
CA GLY A 17 -12.10 -7.63 1.10
C GLY A 17 -10.98 -8.62 0.79
N GLN A 18 -11.21 -9.90 1.05
CA GLN A 18 -10.44 -10.96 0.42
C GLN A 18 -11.35 -11.54 -0.65
N ASP A 19 -11.04 -11.19 -1.89
CA ASP A 19 -11.61 -11.81 -3.08
C ASP A 19 -11.33 -13.33 -3.01
N PRO A 20 -12.32 -14.20 -3.27
CA PRO A 20 -12.09 -15.64 -3.46
C PRO A 20 -11.02 -15.98 -4.52
N ASP A 21 -10.65 -15.06 -5.41
CA ASP A 21 -9.60 -15.25 -6.42
C ASP A 21 -8.23 -14.66 -6.03
N THR A 22 -8.08 -13.96 -4.89
CA THR A 22 -6.73 -13.77 -4.31
C THR A 22 -6.38 -15.02 -3.52
N PRO A 23 -5.22 -15.67 -3.74
CA PRO A 23 -4.77 -16.72 -2.83
C PRO A 23 -4.84 -16.17 -1.41
N LYS A 24 -5.57 -16.87 -0.54
CA LYS A 24 -5.85 -16.42 0.83
C LYS A 24 -4.54 -16.05 1.52
N GLY A 25 -4.44 -14.82 2.03
CA GLY A 25 -3.37 -14.47 2.97
C GLY A 25 -1.95 -14.47 2.38
N LEU A 26 -1.78 -13.99 1.14
CA LEU A 26 -0.46 -13.75 0.55
C LEU A 26 0.46 -13.06 1.55
N ALA A 27 1.54 -13.75 1.94
CA ALA A 27 2.59 -13.19 2.78
C ALA A 27 3.43 -12.23 1.93
N LEU A 28 3.01 -10.96 1.84
CA LEU A 28 3.78 -9.95 1.13
C LEU A 28 5.13 -9.72 1.81
N PRO A 29 6.20 -9.40 1.04
CA PRO A 29 7.45 -8.90 1.60
C PRO A 29 7.18 -7.71 2.51
N SER A 30 7.95 -7.60 3.60
CA SER A 30 7.77 -6.51 4.56
C SER A 30 7.81 -5.15 3.85
N GLN A 31 6.82 -4.29 4.12
CA GLN A 31 6.72 -2.92 3.58
C GLN A 31 6.31 -2.81 2.09
N ARG A 32 5.96 -3.93 1.43
CA ARG A 32 5.40 -3.89 0.08
C ARG A 32 3.99 -3.32 0.05
N VAL A 33 3.75 -2.42 -0.91
CA VAL A 33 2.45 -1.76 -1.10
C VAL A 33 1.67 -2.46 -2.21
N TYR A 34 0.57 -3.11 -1.83
CA TYR A 34 -0.40 -3.74 -2.72
C TYR A 34 -1.75 -3.87 -1.98
N GLY A 35 -2.83 -3.26 -2.50
CA GLY A 35 -4.16 -3.30 -1.87
C GLY A 35 -4.27 -2.58 -0.52
N ALA A 36 -3.27 -1.79 -0.14
CA ALA A 36 -3.18 -1.09 1.13
C ALA A 36 -2.92 0.41 0.91
N ASP A 37 -3.81 1.24 1.43
CA ASP A 37 -3.71 2.69 1.34
C ASP A 37 -2.88 3.27 2.49
N PHE A 38 -1.67 3.71 2.18
CA PHE A 38 -0.74 4.37 3.11
C PHE A 38 -0.77 5.90 3.01
N SER A 39 -1.75 6.47 2.32
CA SER A 39 -1.82 7.92 2.05
C SER A 39 -1.80 8.75 3.33
N LYS A 40 -2.54 8.32 4.36
CA LYS A 40 -2.57 9.03 5.64
C LYS A 40 -1.25 8.91 6.38
N GLU A 41 -0.65 7.73 6.40
CA GLU A 41 0.60 7.43 7.07
C GLU A 41 1.74 8.29 6.50
N VAL A 42 1.86 8.35 5.18
CA VAL A 42 2.89 9.19 4.54
C VAL A 42 2.59 10.68 4.68
N PHE A 43 1.32 11.09 4.67
CA PHE A 43 0.91 12.48 4.90
C PHE A 43 1.33 12.94 6.30
N ASP A 44 0.96 12.17 7.34
CA ASP A 44 1.25 12.48 8.75
C ASP A 44 2.76 12.42 9.05
N ALA A 45 3.53 11.63 8.29
CA ALA A 45 4.96 11.49 8.48
C ALA A 45 5.77 12.72 8.03
N VAL A 46 5.20 13.60 7.20
CA VAL A 46 5.88 14.81 6.72
C VAL A 46 5.97 15.86 7.82
N SER A 47 7.16 16.42 8.02
CA SER A 47 7.48 17.33 9.13
C SER A 47 7.87 18.72 8.65
N GLU A 48 7.15 19.74 9.12
CA GLU A 48 7.51 21.16 8.93
C GLU A 48 8.95 21.44 9.41
N GLY A 49 9.34 20.88 10.56
CA GLY A 49 10.66 21.08 11.14
C GLY A 49 11.78 20.50 10.28
N ILE A 50 11.54 19.37 9.60
CA ILE A 50 12.51 18.77 8.68
C ILE A 50 12.61 19.61 7.41
N CYS A 51 11.48 20.04 6.83
CA CYS A 51 11.49 20.94 5.67
C CYS A 51 12.30 22.22 5.96
N ASN A 52 12.05 22.86 7.10
CA ASN A 52 12.81 24.04 7.51
C ASN A 52 14.31 23.75 7.68
N GLN A 53 14.68 22.66 8.37
CA GLN A 53 16.09 22.31 8.57
C GLN A 53 16.82 22.04 7.24
N LEU A 54 16.17 21.39 6.28
CA LEU A 54 16.74 21.15 4.95
C LEU A 54 16.99 22.47 4.19
N VAL A 55 16.08 23.45 4.30
CA VAL A 55 16.28 24.80 3.75
C VAL A 55 17.45 25.51 4.43
N VAL A 56 17.54 25.45 5.76
CA VAL A 56 18.68 26.01 6.51
C VAL A 56 20.00 25.41 6.06
N ASP A 57 20.06 24.07 5.92
CA ASP A 57 21.28 23.36 5.55
C ASP A 57 21.73 23.68 4.11
N LEU A 58 20.79 23.77 3.16
CA LEU A 58 21.10 24.10 1.78
C LEU A 58 21.49 25.57 1.60
N THR A 59 20.84 26.49 2.31
CA THR A 59 21.17 27.92 2.25
C THR A 59 22.47 28.27 2.96
N ALA A 60 23.00 27.40 3.84
CA ALA A 60 24.30 27.59 4.50
C ALA A 60 25.49 27.64 3.52
N TYR A 61 25.35 27.13 2.30
CA TYR A 61 26.36 27.27 1.24
C TYR A 61 26.42 28.69 0.65
N GLY A 62 25.48 29.58 1.00
CA GLY A 62 25.31 30.91 0.41
C GLY A 62 24.72 30.83 -1.00
N PRO A 63 24.92 31.87 -1.84
CA PRO A 63 24.50 31.83 -3.24
C PRO A 63 25.14 30.67 -4.01
N ARG A 64 24.31 29.94 -4.76
CA ARG A 64 24.67 28.73 -5.51
C ARG A 64 24.53 28.88 -7.04
N PRO A 65 25.09 29.92 -7.71
CA PRO A 65 25.09 29.96 -9.18
C PRO A 65 25.60 28.67 -9.81
N SER A 66 24.98 28.24 -10.90
CA SER A 66 25.12 26.91 -11.52
C SER A 66 26.53 26.39 -11.83
N SER A 67 27.54 27.25 -11.83
CA SER A 67 28.97 26.90 -12.06
C SER A 67 29.90 27.24 -10.89
N SER A 68 29.34 27.62 -9.74
CA SER A 68 30.09 28.01 -8.55
C SER A 68 30.54 26.80 -7.72
N SER A 69 31.55 27.00 -6.88
CA SER A 69 31.95 25.97 -5.92
C SER A 69 30.88 25.67 -4.88
N ALA A 70 30.04 26.65 -4.51
CA ALA A 70 28.91 26.44 -3.60
C ALA A 70 27.85 25.53 -4.22
N ASN A 71 27.56 25.71 -5.51
CA ASN A 71 26.67 24.84 -6.27
C ASN A 71 27.17 23.39 -6.35
N GLU A 72 28.47 23.19 -6.58
CA GLU A 72 29.08 21.85 -6.55
C GLU A 72 28.99 21.16 -5.16
N GLN A 73 29.18 21.93 -4.10
CA GLN A 73 29.03 21.43 -2.73
C GLN A 73 27.57 21.09 -2.41
N ALA A 74 26.63 21.95 -2.78
CA ALA A 74 25.20 21.71 -2.66
C ALA A 74 24.77 20.45 -3.43
N ARG A 75 25.23 20.29 -4.69
CA ARG A 75 24.98 19.08 -5.49
C ARG A 75 25.49 17.82 -4.78
N SER A 76 26.66 17.88 -4.18
CA SER A 76 27.24 16.74 -3.45
C SER A 76 26.40 16.41 -2.22
N TRP A 77 25.97 17.44 -1.47
CA TRP A 77 25.11 17.30 -0.31
C TRP A 77 23.74 16.69 -0.67
N ILE A 78 23.10 17.12 -1.76
CA ILE A 78 21.81 16.56 -2.22
C ILE A 78 21.94 15.06 -2.53
N GLN A 79 23.01 14.65 -3.22
CA GLN A 79 23.26 13.23 -3.49
C GLN A 79 23.41 12.40 -2.20
N ASP A 80 24.08 12.96 -1.20
CA ASP A 80 24.25 12.30 0.09
C ASP A 80 22.95 12.24 0.90
N GLN A 81 22.13 13.30 0.86
CA GLN A 81 20.80 13.30 1.46
C GLN A 81 19.90 12.22 0.86
N LEU A 82 19.82 12.13 -0.48
CA LEU A 82 19.03 11.09 -1.17
C LEU A 82 19.42 9.66 -0.75
N ARG A 83 20.72 9.39 -0.62
CA ARG A 83 21.21 8.09 -0.11
C ARG A 83 20.87 7.90 1.36
N SER A 84 21.01 8.94 2.17
CA SER A 84 20.79 8.87 3.62
C SER A 84 19.33 8.63 3.98
N VAL A 85 18.39 9.41 3.39
CA VAL A 85 16.96 9.31 3.70
C VAL A 85 16.34 7.98 3.30
N SER A 86 16.99 7.26 2.39
CA SER A 86 16.54 5.96 1.87
C SER A 86 17.34 4.77 2.36
N ASN A 87 18.29 4.98 3.28
CA ASN A 87 19.24 3.95 3.73
C ASN A 87 19.93 3.24 2.54
N GLY A 88 20.27 4.00 1.50
CA GLY A 88 20.96 3.52 0.30
C GLY A 88 20.06 2.92 -0.79
N ARG A 89 18.73 2.89 -0.63
CA ARG A 89 17.82 2.37 -1.66
C ARG A 89 17.69 3.26 -2.88
N ILE A 90 17.79 4.58 -2.71
CA ILE A 90 17.73 5.52 -3.84
C ILE A 90 19.03 5.44 -4.65
N GLN A 91 18.89 5.10 -5.94
CA GLN A 91 19.96 5.06 -6.93
C GLN A 91 20.20 6.46 -7.47
N VAL A 92 21.34 7.07 -7.14
CA VAL A 92 21.64 8.47 -7.46
C VAL A 92 22.56 8.58 -8.67
N GLU A 93 22.15 9.39 -9.64
CA GLU A 93 22.88 9.74 -10.86
C GLU A 93 22.97 11.26 -11.03
N VAL A 94 24.04 11.74 -11.69
CA VAL A 94 24.14 13.12 -12.17
C VAL A 94 24.00 13.11 -13.70
N LEU A 95 23.02 13.85 -14.22
CA LEU A 95 22.69 13.89 -15.63
C LEU A 95 23.30 15.09 -16.36
N GLY A 96 23.82 14.82 -17.55
CA GLY A 96 24.19 15.82 -18.54
C GLY A 96 25.40 16.70 -18.16
N GLY A 97 25.71 17.66 -19.03
CA GLY A 97 26.75 18.66 -18.79
C GLY A 97 26.35 19.76 -17.81
N ARG A 98 25.04 19.89 -17.52
CA ARG A 98 24.50 20.82 -16.51
C ARG A 98 24.48 20.24 -15.11
N MET A 99 24.76 18.95 -14.94
CA MET A 99 24.94 18.32 -13.64
C MET A 99 23.68 18.34 -12.76
N SER A 100 22.51 18.11 -13.36
CA SER A 100 21.26 17.89 -12.60
C SER A 100 21.34 16.56 -11.83
N VAL A 101 20.79 16.50 -10.62
CA VAL A 101 20.79 15.28 -9.80
C VAL A 101 19.47 14.55 -9.98
N VAL A 102 19.54 13.23 -10.15
CA VAL A 102 18.36 12.36 -10.22
C VAL A 102 18.58 11.18 -9.28
N GLY A 103 17.68 11.03 -8.30
CA GLY A 103 17.60 9.86 -7.43
C GLY A 103 16.40 8.99 -7.79
N ARG A 104 16.62 7.75 -8.21
CA ARG A 104 15.55 6.77 -8.46
C ARG A 104 15.34 5.88 -7.23
N LEU A 105 14.16 5.94 -6.61
CA LEU A 105 13.67 4.89 -5.72
C LEU A 105 13.03 3.80 -6.60
N PRO A 106 13.60 2.59 -6.67
CA PRO A 106 13.09 1.56 -7.56
C PRO A 106 11.73 1.03 -7.08
N GLY A 107 10.78 0.92 -8.03
CA GLY A 107 9.54 0.19 -7.84
C GLY A 107 9.71 -1.32 -8.05
N TRP A 108 8.74 -2.12 -7.60
CA TRP A 108 8.78 -3.58 -7.73
C TRP A 108 8.13 -4.11 -9.02
N VAL A 109 7.31 -3.31 -9.72
CA VAL A 109 6.76 -3.70 -11.02
C VAL A 109 7.87 -3.70 -12.08
N PRO A 110 7.97 -4.76 -12.91
CA PRO A 110 8.95 -4.83 -13.99
C PRO A 110 8.82 -3.70 -15.01
N GLN A 111 9.95 -3.23 -15.50
CA GLN A 111 10.02 -2.19 -16.52
C GLN A 111 9.76 -2.76 -17.93
N PRO A 112 9.17 -1.99 -18.86
CA PRO A 112 8.81 -0.58 -18.73
C PRO A 112 7.50 -0.38 -17.95
N ALA A 113 7.54 0.49 -16.95
CA ALA A 113 6.37 1.00 -16.24
C ALA A 113 6.49 2.53 -16.15
N PRO A 114 5.37 3.29 -16.08
CA PRO A 114 5.45 4.72 -15.89
C PRO A 114 5.96 5.05 -14.48
N ALA A 115 6.48 6.26 -14.29
CA ALA A 115 7.11 6.67 -13.04
C ALA A 115 6.62 8.04 -12.56
N PHE A 116 6.69 8.27 -11.25
CA PHE A 116 6.51 9.60 -10.69
C PHE A 116 7.83 10.37 -10.71
N ILE A 117 7.75 11.69 -10.87
CA ILE A 117 8.89 12.59 -10.65
C ILE A 117 8.48 13.67 -9.65
N VAL A 118 9.34 13.98 -8.68
CA VAL A 118 9.22 15.15 -7.80
C VAL A 118 10.52 15.95 -7.91
N GLY A 119 10.45 17.26 -8.14
CA GLY A 119 11.65 18.06 -8.28
C GLY A 119 11.48 19.55 -8.06
N GLY A 120 12.63 20.20 -7.85
CA GLY A 120 12.86 21.64 -7.74
C GLY A 120 14.31 21.94 -8.14
N HIS A 121 14.69 23.21 -8.25
CA HIS A 121 16.06 23.57 -8.65
C HIS A 121 16.95 23.93 -7.46
N TYR A 122 18.24 23.64 -7.58
CA TYR A 122 19.20 23.87 -6.48
C TYR A 122 20.17 25.02 -6.71
N ASP A 123 20.23 25.58 -7.92
CA ASP A 123 20.97 26.81 -8.18
C ASP A 123 20.21 28.07 -7.78
N THR A 124 20.93 29.19 -7.75
CA THR A 124 20.39 30.51 -7.44
C THR A 124 21.07 31.56 -8.34
N VAL A 125 20.50 32.75 -8.45
CA VAL A 125 21.26 33.94 -8.87
C VAL A 125 22.43 34.25 -7.92
N SER A 126 23.38 35.05 -8.40
CA SER A 126 24.67 35.31 -7.72
C SER A 126 24.62 36.03 -6.38
N VAL A 127 23.48 36.62 -6.02
CA VAL A 127 23.32 37.43 -4.80
C VAL A 127 22.39 36.79 -3.77
N SER A 128 21.58 35.81 -4.19
CA SER A 128 20.52 35.23 -3.36
C SER A 128 21.02 33.99 -2.63
N PRO A 129 20.83 33.87 -1.30
CA PRO A 129 20.96 32.60 -0.61
C PRO A 129 19.93 31.56 -1.07
N GLY A 130 18.79 31.98 -1.63
CA GLY A 130 17.83 31.12 -2.29
C GLY A 130 17.09 30.19 -1.35
N ALA A 131 16.42 30.73 -0.32
CA ALA A 131 15.67 29.94 0.66
C ALA A 131 14.28 29.56 0.15
N ASN A 132 13.52 30.53 -0.34
CA ASN A 132 12.28 30.29 -1.07
C ASN A 132 12.57 29.86 -2.52
N ASP A 133 13.67 30.33 -3.10
CA ASP A 133 14.00 30.13 -4.51
C ASP A 133 15.40 29.50 -4.71
N ASP A 134 15.50 28.18 -4.81
CA ASP A 134 14.44 27.18 -4.56
C ASP A 134 14.91 26.09 -3.58
N ALA A 135 15.57 26.52 -2.50
CA ALA A 135 15.91 25.55 -1.45
C ALA A 135 14.67 24.87 -0.86
N VAL A 136 13.50 25.53 -0.84
CA VAL A 136 12.25 24.93 -0.36
C VAL A 136 11.73 23.83 -1.29
N GLY A 137 11.83 23.96 -2.61
CA GLY A 137 11.46 22.90 -3.54
C GLY A 137 12.37 21.68 -3.42
N VAL A 138 13.69 21.90 -3.27
CA VAL A 138 14.65 20.83 -2.97
C VAL A 138 14.36 20.17 -1.60
N ALA A 139 14.03 20.96 -0.58
CA ALA A 139 13.66 20.45 0.74
C ALA A 139 12.37 19.61 0.70
N ALA A 140 11.35 20.08 -0.02
CA ALA A 140 10.11 19.34 -0.23
C ALA A 140 10.36 18.00 -0.95
N MET A 141 11.17 18.00 -2.01
CA MET A 141 11.57 16.78 -2.73
C MET A 141 12.29 15.79 -1.81
N LEU A 142 13.23 16.25 -0.98
CA LEU A 142 13.96 15.40 -0.03
C LEU A 142 13.07 14.87 1.09
N GLU A 143 12.10 15.66 1.56
CA GLU A 143 11.15 15.22 2.58
C GLU A 143 10.17 14.17 2.03
N VAL A 144 9.68 14.35 0.80
CA VAL A 144 8.91 13.31 0.10
C VAL A 144 9.75 12.05 -0.07
N ALA A 145 11.03 12.18 -0.47
CA ALA A 145 11.95 11.04 -0.55
C ALA A 145 12.06 10.30 0.79
N ARG A 146 12.16 11.03 1.91
CA ARG A 146 12.27 10.45 3.25
C ARG A 146 11.02 9.67 3.68
N VAL A 147 9.81 10.19 3.42
CA VAL A 147 8.57 9.52 3.85
C VAL A 147 8.15 8.38 2.91
N MET A 148 8.57 8.43 1.64
CA MET A 148 8.27 7.37 0.67
C MET A 148 9.28 6.21 0.72
N SER A 149 10.54 6.45 1.05
CA SER A 149 11.61 5.42 1.04
C SER A 149 11.45 4.23 2.00
N PRO A 150 10.65 4.27 3.09
CA PRO A 150 10.39 3.10 3.92
C PRO A 150 9.52 2.02 3.26
N TYR A 151 8.93 2.27 2.09
CA TYR A 151 7.98 1.35 1.45
C TYR A 151 8.54 0.77 0.14
N GLU A 152 8.03 -0.37 -0.31
CA GLU A 152 8.24 -0.87 -1.68
C GLU A 152 7.02 -0.54 -2.53
N TRP A 153 7.17 0.46 -3.38
CA TRP A 153 6.11 0.95 -4.25
C TRP A 153 6.06 0.16 -5.56
N PRO A 154 4.88 0.05 -6.21
CA PRO A 154 4.77 -0.58 -7.52
C PRO A 154 5.60 0.14 -8.58
N LEU A 155 5.50 1.47 -8.64
CA LEU A 155 6.16 2.30 -9.64
C LEU A 155 7.47 2.90 -9.13
N ASP A 156 8.37 3.21 -10.06
CA ASP A 156 9.55 4.01 -9.75
C ASP A 156 9.14 5.43 -9.31
N ILE A 157 9.89 5.99 -8.37
CA ILE A 157 9.79 7.42 -7.99
C ILE A 157 11.15 8.08 -8.22
N TYR A 158 11.17 9.14 -9.02
CA TYR A 158 12.35 9.96 -9.29
C TYR A 158 12.31 11.23 -8.46
N PHE A 159 13.38 11.47 -7.71
CA PHE A 159 13.62 12.63 -6.87
C PHE A 159 14.71 13.47 -7.51
N CYS A 160 14.36 14.64 -8.01
CA CYS A 160 15.20 15.38 -8.94
C CYS A 160 15.54 16.78 -8.41
N ALA A 161 16.81 17.16 -8.53
CA ALA A 161 17.27 18.52 -8.27
C ALA A 161 17.91 19.09 -9.53
N TRP A 162 17.26 20.09 -10.13
CA TRP A 162 17.67 20.69 -11.39
C TRP A 162 18.73 21.77 -11.17
N ASN A 163 19.67 21.88 -12.11
CA ASN A 163 20.68 22.93 -12.09
C ASN A 163 20.46 23.91 -13.24
N ALA A 164 21.01 25.11 -13.14
CA ALA A 164 20.96 26.11 -14.21
C ALA A 164 19.54 26.48 -14.63
N GLU A 165 18.59 26.46 -13.69
CA GLU A 165 17.24 26.99 -13.87
C GLU A 165 17.33 28.49 -14.16
N GLU A 166 18.09 29.19 -13.31
CA GLU A 166 18.18 30.65 -13.21
C GLU A 166 18.84 31.34 -14.42
N ILE A 167 19.39 30.54 -15.33
CA ILE A 167 20.00 30.98 -16.58
C ILE A 167 19.26 30.44 -17.81
N GLY A 168 18.02 29.99 -17.64
CA GLY A 168 17.10 29.60 -18.70
C GLY A 168 16.78 28.11 -18.75
N LEU A 169 16.44 27.48 -17.62
CA LEU A 169 15.95 26.10 -17.51
C LEU A 169 16.90 25.05 -18.12
N LEU A 170 18.21 25.34 -18.13
CA LEU A 170 19.14 24.61 -18.99
C LEU A 170 19.35 23.17 -18.51
N GLY A 171 19.36 22.94 -17.18
CA GLY A 171 19.58 21.59 -16.64
C GLY A 171 18.35 20.71 -16.65
N SER A 172 17.14 21.24 -16.41
CA SER A 172 15.91 20.46 -16.58
C SER A 172 15.64 20.13 -18.04
N ASN A 173 15.92 21.04 -18.97
CA ASN A 173 15.79 20.76 -20.41
C ASN A 173 16.76 19.69 -20.89
N GLU A 174 18.02 19.72 -20.44
CA GLU A 174 18.99 18.66 -20.76
C GLU A 174 18.59 17.32 -20.12
N ALA A 175 18.14 17.33 -18.86
CA ALA A 175 17.71 16.12 -18.17
C ALA A 175 16.45 15.50 -18.80
N ALA A 176 15.44 16.30 -19.12
CA ALA A 176 14.22 15.84 -19.78
C ALA A 176 14.52 15.21 -21.15
N ALA A 177 15.42 15.81 -21.94
CA ALA A 177 15.88 15.22 -23.21
C ALA A 177 16.58 13.87 -23.01
N ILE A 178 17.42 13.73 -21.96
CA ILE A 178 18.09 12.46 -21.62
C ILE A 178 17.06 11.40 -21.19
N LEU A 179 16.11 11.75 -20.33
CA LEU A 179 15.06 10.84 -19.87
C LEU A 179 14.17 10.36 -21.02
N ASN A 180 13.78 11.28 -21.91
CA ASN A 180 12.99 10.94 -23.10
C ASN A 180 13.79 10.02 -24.05
N ALA A 181 15.07 10.31 -24.28
CA ALA A 181 15.94 9.45 -25.08
C ALA A 181 16.15 8.04 -24.48
N ARG A 182 16.02 7.89 -23.15
CA ARG A 182 16.03 6.60 -22.44
C ARG A 182 14.67 5.89 -22.45
N GLY A 183 13.62 6.52 -22.99
CA GLY A 183 12.26 5.98 -23.01
C GLY A 183 11.58 5.96 -21.63
N VAL A 184 11.99 6.85 -20.71
CA VAL A 184 11.35 6.96 -19.39
C VAL A 184 9.96 7.56 -19.58
N SER A 185 8.93 6.78 -19.27
CA SER A 185 7.53 7.22 -19.25
C SER A 185 7.21 7.85 -17.89
N ILE A 186 6.53 9.00 -17.90
CA ILE A 186 6.15 9.73 -16.68
C ILE A 186 4.66 9.59 -16.49
N LEU A 187 4.25 9.10 -15.31
CA LEU A 187 2.85 9.11 -14.89
C LEU A 187 2.44 10.52 -14.45
N GLN A 188 3.28 11.16 -13.63
CA GLN A 188 3.13 12.56 -13.23
C GLN A 188 4.47 13.14 -12.75
N TYR A 189 4.82 14.32 -13.24
CA TYR A 189 5.88 15.15 -12.69
C TYR A 189 5.30 16.27 -11.81
N PHE A 190 5.75 16.36 -10.56
CA PHE A 190 5.47 17.43 -9.61
C PHE A 190 6.68 18.39 -9.54
N ASN A 191 6.59 19.53 -10.22
CA ASN A 191 7.55 20.62 -10.10
C ASN A 191 7.16 21.50 -8.91
N ILE A 192 8.09 21.73 -8.01
CA ILE A 192 7.93 22.56 -6.82
C ILE A 192 8.93 23.69 -6.96
N ASP A 193 8.44 24.93 -6.94
CA ASP A 193 9.30 26.10 -7.03
C ASP A 193 8.60 27.28 -6.35
N MET A 194 9.22 27.75 -5.26
CA MET A 194 8.72 28.75 -4.30
C MET A 194 7.42 28.35 -3.58
N LEU A 195 7.49 28.18 -2.25
CA LEU A 195 6.36 27.74 -1.42
C LEU A 195 6.12 28.57 -0.17
N LEU A 196 6.99 29.51 0.21
CA LEU A 196 7.01 30.06 1.56
C LEU A 196 6.15 31.30 1.78
N VAL A 197 5.68 31.98 0.73
CA VAL A 197 4.92 33.24 0.81
C VAL A 197 3.49 33.05 0.31
N ALA A 198 2.52 33.01 1.22
CA ALA A 198 1.11 33.01 0.84
C ALA A 198 0.56 34.43 0.64
N ASP A 199 -0.36 34.59 -0.33
CA ASP A 199 -1.27 35.75 -0.37
C ASP A 199 -2.17 35.69 0.87
N ASN A 200 -2.03 36.65 1.78
CA ASN A 200 -2.82 36.70 3.02
C ASN A 200 -4.31 37.04 2.80
N GLU A 201 -4.66 37.64 1.66
CA GLU A 201 -6.02 38.04 1.31
C GLU A 201 -6.81 36.91 0.62
N ALA A 202 -6.12 35.87 0.12
CA ALA A 202 -6.78 34.70 -0.44
C ALA A 202 -7.60 33.93 0.64
N LEU A 203 -8.41 32.97 0.21
CA LEU A 203 -9.02 32.01 1.14
C LEU A 203 -7.95 31.01 1.62
N SER A 204 -8.21 30.36 2.76
CA SER A 204 -7.27 29.35 3.30
C SER A 204 -7.01 28.23 2.29
N ASP A 205 -8.02 27.80 1.52
CA ASP A 205 -7.93 26.78 0.47
C ASP A 205 -7.30 27.25 -0.85
N ALA A 206 -6.60 28.38 -0.80
CA ALA A 206 -5.92 29.00 -1.93
C ALA A 206 -4.56 29.61 -1.52
N ARG A 207 -3.91 29.02 -0.52
CA ARG A 207 -2.58 29.44 -0.02
C ARG A 207 -1.43 28.79 -0.83
N VAL A 208 -1.69 27.62 -1.43
CA VAL A 208 -0.82 26.96 -2.41
C VAL A 208 -1.57 26.81 -3.72
N LEU A 209 -0.94 27.16 -4.83
CA LEU A 209 -1.46 27.00 -6.18
C LEU A 209 -0.81 25.78 -6.84
N VAL A 210 -1.64 24.85 -7.30
CA VAL A 210 -1.20 23.69 -8.09
C VAL A 210 -1.70 23.86 -9.50
N ALA A 211 -0.81 24.33 -10.38
CA ALA A 211 -1.10 24.51 -11.79
C ALA A 211 -0.97 23.18 -12.55
N TYR A 212 -1.92 22.92 -13.44
CA TYR A 212 -1.93 21.72 -14.28
C TYR A 212 -2.02 22.06 -15.77
N ASN A 213 -1.44 21.21 -16.61
CA ASN A 213 -1.50 21.37 -18.05
C ASN A 213 -2.95 21.27 -18.56
N LYS A 214 -3.41 22.31 -19.29
CA LYS A 214 -4.74 22.36 -19.92
C LYS A 214 -4.66 22.80 -21.38
N ASP A 215 -3.65 22.30 -22.09
CA ASP A 215 -3.53 22.44 -23.54
C ASP A 215 -4.68 21.70 -24.28
N SER A 216 -4.78 21.84 -25.61
CA SER A 216 -5.97 21.37 -26.35
C SER A 216 -6.15 19.85 -26.35
N GLU A 217 -5.05 19.11 -26.28
CA GLU A 217 -5.04 17.65 -26.30
C GLU A 217 -5.05 17.03 -24.89
N ALA A 218 -4.77 17.84 -23.84
CA ALA A 218 -4.69 17.36 -22.47
C ALA A 218 -6.04 16.84 -21.95
N THR A 219 -6.04 15.58 -21.52
CA THR A 219 -7.17 14.90 -20.91
C THR A 219 -7.29 15.25 -19.42
N TYR A 220 -8.29 14.69 -18.74
CA TYR A 220 -8.42 14.88 -17.29
C TYR A 220 -7.33 14.11 -16.54
N GLN A 221 -7.03 12.90 -16.98
CA GLN A 221 -6.08 11.95 -16.39
C GLN A 221 -4.64 12.47 -16.41
N ASP A 222 -4.24 13.23 -17.45
CA ASP A 222 -2.85 13.66 -17.62
C ASP A 222 -2.28 14.47 -16.45
N SER A 223 -3.01 15.48 -15.97
CA SER A 223 -2.51 16.34 -14.88
C SER A 223 -3.61 16.99 -14.05
N GLN A 224 -4.78 17.25 -14.65
CA GLN A 224 -5.89 17.83 -13.90
C GLN A 224 -6.32 16.91 -12.75
N TYR A 225 -6.37 15.60 -13.00
CA TYR A 225 -6.64 14.59 -11.99
C TYR A 225 -5.67 14.69 -10.82
N TYR A 226 -4.35 14.69 -11.08
CA TYR A 226 -3.35 14.75 -10.02
C TYR A 226 -3.37 16.06 -9.24
N ALA A 227 -3.68 17.20 -9.88
CA ALA A 227 -3.89 18.45 -9.16
C ALA A 227 -5.11 18.37 -8.23
N GLU A 228 -6.22 17.79 -8.71
CA GLU A 228 -7.42 17.58 -7.92
C GLU A 228 -7.22 16.50 -6.83
N LEU A 229 -6.35 15.52 -7.07
CA LEU A 229 -5.93 14.51 -6.09
C LEU A 229 -5.08 15.14 -4.98
N MET A 230 -4.13 16.01 -5.31
CA MET A 230 -3.40 16.79 -4.29
C MET A 230 -4.37 17.64 -3.46
N LYS A 231 -5.34 18.30 -4.11
CA LYS A 231 -6.39 19.04 -3.40
C LYS A 231 -7.22 18.12 -2.50
N MET A 232 -7.59 16.94 -3.00
CA MET A 232 -8.31 15.93 -2.23
C MET A 232 -7.53 15.52 -0.98
N MET A 233 -6.24 15.22 -1.09
CA MET A 233 -5.39 14.86 0.04
C MET A 233 -5.29 15.99 1.08
N SER A 234 -5.01 17.21 0.63
CA SER A 234 -4.97 18.39 1.52
C SER A 234 -6.30 18.64 2.24
N ASN A 235 -7.45 18.44 1.58
CA ASN A 235 -8.76 18.64 2.21
C ASN A 235 -9.17 17.49 3.14
N ASN A 236 -8.86 16.25 2.78
CA ASN A 236 -9.29 15.07 3.53
C ASN A 236 -8.37 14.76 4.72
N LEU A 237 -7.08 15.10 4.62
CA LEU A 237 -6.06 14.73 5.62
C LEU A 237 -5.41 15.94 6.29
N GLY A 238 -5.37 17.07 5.59
CA GLY A 238 -4.58 18.24 5.97
C GLY A 238 -5.39 19.44 6.41
N THR A 239 -4.86 20.62 6.09
CA THR A 239 -5.41 21.91 6.51
C THR A 239 -6.14 22.67 5.39
N SER A 240 -6.43 21.97 4.28
CA SER A 240 -7.12 22.54 3.12
C SER A 240 -6.44 23.80 2.59
N LEU A 241 -5.21 23.70 2.07
CA LEU A 241 -4.45 24.87 1.57
C LEU A 241 -4.38 24.97 0.04
N ILE A 242 -4.69 23.87 -0.66
CA ILE A 242 -4.42 23.72 -2.09
C ILE A 242 -5.60 24.18 -2.97
N LYS A 243 -5.28 25.05 -3.93
CA LYS A 243 -6.14 25.42 -5.05
C LYS A 243 -5.55 24.96 -6.38
N THR A 244 -6.36 24.29 -7.19
CA THR A 244 -5.96 23.90 -8.54
C THR A 244 -6.18 25.04 -9.53
N VAL A 245 -5.27 25.22 -10.49
CA VAL A 245 -5.31 26.27 -11.50
C VAL A 245 -4.95 25.68 -12.86
N SER A 246 -5.71 25.96 -13.92
CA SER A 246 -5.31 25.51 -15.26
C SER A 246 -4.15 26.34 -15.79
N SER A 247 -3.27 25.75 -16.61
CA SER A 247 -2.17 26.46 -17.31
C SER A 247 -2.62 27.75 -18.02
N LYS A 248 -3.84 27.74 -18.58
CA LYS A 248 -4.48 28.91 -19.23
C LYS A 248 -4.73 30.11 -18.31
N SER A 249 -4.65 29.92 -17.00
CA SER A 249 -4.94 30.94 -15.98
C SER A 249 -3.83 31.09 -14.94
N ALA A 250 -2.73 30.34 -15.07
CA ALA A 250 -1.57 30.43 -14.19
C ALA A 250 -0.57 31.44 -14.76
N SER A 251 -0.31 32.53 -14.02
CA SER A 251 0.56 33.64 -14.45
C SER A 251 2.02 33.22 -14.72
N PHE A 252 2.49 32.15 -14.07
CA PHE A 252 3.87 31.67 -14.11
C PHE A 252 4.02 30.30 -14.80
N TRP A 253 3.07 29.89 -15.64
CA TRP A 253 3.05 28.54 -16.24
C TRP A 253 4.28 28.15 -17.09
N TRP A 254 5.09 29.11 -17.54
CA TRP A 254 6.30 28.81 -18.32
C TRP A 254 7.59 29.22 -17.59
N ALA A 255 7.49 29.48 -16.30
CA ALA A 255 8.55 30.15 -15.55
C ALA A 255 9.59 29.20 -14.93
N SER A 256 9.30 27.90 -14.80
CA SER A 256 10.12 26.95 -14.04
C SER A 256 10.29 25.61 -14.78
N ASP A 257 10.99 24.66 -14.19
CA ASP A 257 11.52 23.45 -14.84
C ASP A 257 10.46 22.53 -15.49
N HIS A 258 9.20 22.57 -15.05
CA HIS A 258 8.09 21.88 -15.72
C HIS A 258 7.94 22.26 -17.19
N ALA A 259 8.27 23.50 -17.56
CA ALA A 259 8.24 23.97 -18.95
C ALA A 259 9.21 23.17 -19.84
N SER A 260 10.36 22.78 -19.31
CA SER A 260 11.35 21.96 -20.00
C SER A 260 10.81 20.57 -20.34
N PHE A 261 10.03 19.97 -19.44
CA PHE A 261 9.41 18.66 -19.66
C PHE A 261 8.36 18.72 -20.77
N ILE A 262 7.50 19.75 -20.77
CA ILE A 262 6.54 20.02 -21.85
C ILE A 262 7.27 20.17 -23.19
N GLY A 263 8.36 20.96 -23.22
CA GLY A 263 9.18 21.15 -24.42
C GLY A 263 9.82 19.87 -24.96
N ASN A 264 9.97 18.84 -24.13
CA ASN A 264 10.50 17.54 -24.49
C ASN A 264 9.42 16.45 -24.70
N GLY A 265 8.14 16.85 -24.76
CA GLY A 265 7.03 15.95 -25.10
C GLY A 265 6.37 15.25 -23.90
N TYR A 266 6.66 15.69 -22.67
CA TYR A 266 5.94 15.22 -21.48
C TYR A 266 4.75 16.13 -21.20
N GLU A 267 3.54 15.59 -21.23
CA GLU A 267 2.32 16.37 -20.97
C GLU A 267 1.86 16.25 -19.51
N GLN A 268 2.32 15.21 -18.81
CA GLN A 268 1.98 14.89 -17.42
C GLN A 268 2.83 15.70 -16.43
N VAL A 269 2.57 17.01 -16.35
CA VAL A 269 3.31 17.94 -15.49
C VAL A 269 2.39 18.81 -14.62
N LEU A 270 2.81 19.00 -13.37
CA LEU A 270 2.22 19.91 -12.40
C LEU A 270 3.26 20.92 -11.95
N PHE A 271 2.79 22.12 -11.64
CA PHE A 271 3.59 23.17 -11.03
C PHE A 271 2.93 23.64 -9.74
N ALA A 272 3.53 23.28 -8.60
CA ALA A 272 3.14 23.74 -7.28
C ALA A 272 3.97 24.96 -6.90
N PHE A 273 3.29 26.07 -6.60
CA PHE A 273 3.90 27.31 -6.16
C PHE A 273 3.00 28.05 -5.18
N GLU A 274 3.59 28.97 -4.46
CA GLU A 274 2.91 29.80 -3.47
C GLU A 274 1.91 30.78 -4.10
N SER A 275 0.84 31.13 -3.37
CA SER A 275 -0.12 32.12 -3.88
C SER A 275 0.36 33.57 -3.77
N GLY A 276 1.39 33.83 -2.97
CA GLY A 276 1.93 35.16 -2.69
C GLY A 276 3.07 35.60 -3.59
N ALA A 277 3.34 34.89 -4.70
CA ALA A 277 4.45 35.15 -5.60
C ALA A 277 4.51 36.62 -6.11
N ASP A 278 3.36 37.25 -6.38
CA ASP A 278 3.30 38.66 -6.80
C ASP A 278 3.73 39.66 -5.71
N SER A 279 3.85 39.20 -4.45
CA SER A 279 4.21 39.98 -3.27
C SER A 279 5.52 39.55 -2.61
N ASP A 280 6.22 38.55 -3.16
CA ASP A 280 7.53 38.14 -2.67
C ASP A 280 8.62 39.10 -3.19
N ASP A 281 8.93 40.12 -2.40
CA ASP A 281 9.99 41.08 -2.68
C ASP A 281 11.41 40.53 -2.37
N ALA A 282 11.53 39.32 -1.81
CA ALA A 282 12.81 38.74 -1.40
C ALA A 282 13.46 37.88 -2.49
N TYR A 283 12.67 37.19 -3.32
CA TYR A 283 13.10 36.42 -4.49
C TYR A 283 14.21 37.13 -5.29
N HIS A 284 15.25 36.39 -5.71
CA HIS A 284 16.45 36.92 -6.38
C HIS A 284 17.27 37.99 -5.64
N THR A 285 17.02 38.24 -4.35
CA THR A 285 17.77 39.22 -3.57
C THR A 285 18.53 38.57 -2.42
N SER A 286 19.43 39.32 -1.79
CA SER A 286 20.11 38.86 -0.57
C SER A 286 19.18 38.70 0.65
N ALA A 287 17.91 39.09 0.54
CA ALA A 287 16.90 38.96 1.60
C ALA A 287 16.13 37.63 1.54
N ASP A 288 16.34 36.82 0.50
CA ASP A 288 15.83 35.45 0.44
C ASP A 288 16.65 34.54 1.38
N THR A 289 16.41 34.70 2.67
CA THR A 289 17.03 33.95 3.76
C THR A 289 15.97 33.14 4.48
N TRP A 290 16.34 31.96 4.99
CA TRP A 290 15.42 31.05 5.67
C TRP A 290 14.69 31.67 6.87
N ASP A 291 15.24 32.72 7.47
CA ASP A 291 14.70 33.45 8.62
C ASP A 291 13.88 34.69 8.23
N ASN A 292 13.53 34.85 6.95
CA ASN A 292 12.66 35.91 6.48
C ASN A 292 11.29 35.81 7.18
N PRO A 293 10.82 36.90 7.84
CA PRO A 293 9.59 36.86 8.64
C PRO A 293 8.31 36.63 7.83
N SER A 294 8.35 36.75 6.51
CA SER A 294 7.22 36.46 5.63
C SER A 294 7.06 34.97 5.33
N TYR A 295 8.08 34.14 5.61
CA TYR A 295 8.09 32.72 5.25
C TYR A 295 7.29 31.85 6.20
N ASN A 296 6.46 30.99 5.61
CA ASN A 296 5.60 30.05 6.30
C ASN A 296 5.84 28.61 5.83
N PHE A 297 6.57 27.84 6.62
CA PHE A 297 6.93 26.46 6.31
C PHE A 297 5.74 25.48 6.36
N THR A 298 4.57 25.87 6.90
CA THR A 298 3.38 25.01 6.84
C THR A 298 2.94 24.76 5.40
N LEU A 299 3.21 25.71 4.48
CA LEU A 299 2.92 25.58 3.06
C LEU A 299 3.79 24.48 2.42
N ALA A 300 5.08 24.45 2.77
CA ALA A 300 6.02 23.41 2.34
C ALA A 300 5.63 22.03 2.90
N GLN A 301 5.24 21.97 4.18
CA GLN A 301 4.77 20.74 4.81
C GLN A 301 3.52 20.19 4.10
N GLU A 302 2.46 20.98 3.99
CA GLU A 302 1.19 20.55 3.39
C GLU A 302 1.36 20.14 1.92
N THR A 303 2.18 20.87 1.15
CA THR A 303 2.46 20.54 -0.25
C THR A 303 3.19 19.21 -0.36
N SER A 304 4.25 19.02 0.42
CA SER A 304 5.03 17.77 0.43
C SER A 304 4.17 16.57 0.87
N ALA A 305 3.37 16.75 1.91
CA ALA A 305 2.44 15.74 2.42
C ALA A 305 1.39 15.36 1.37
N SER A 306 0.83 16.35 0.68
CA SER A 306 -0.17 16.13 -0.37
C SER A 306 0.41 15.43 -1.60
N ILE A 307 1.65 15.73 -1.99
CA ILE A 307 2.35 15.01 -3.07
C ILE A 307 2.57 13.55 -2.67
N ALA A 308 3.13 13.30 -1.48
CA ALA A 308 3.38 11.95 -0.98
C ALA A 308 2.09 11.11 -0.90
N ALA A 309 1.03 11.68 -0.32
CA ALA A 309 -0.27 11.04 -0.20
C ALA A 309 -0.93 10.76 -1.57
N SER A 310 -0.79 11.67 -2.53
CA SER A 310 -1.35 11.46 -3.88
C SER A 310 -0.69 10.29 -4.60
N MET A 311 0.64 10.18 -4.47
CA MET A 311 1.40 9.04 -5.01
C MET A 311 1.03 7.74 -4.29
N ALA A 312 0.96 7.76 -2.95
CA ALA A 312 0.58 6.58 -2.16
C ALA A 312 -0.83 6.10 -2.50
N PHE A 313 -1.81 7.00 -2.63
CA PHE A 313 -3.18 6.67 -3.01
C PHE A 313 -3.24 6.01 -4.39
N THR A 314 -2.51 6.59 -5.36
CA THR A 314 -2.42 6.05 -6.73
C THR A 314 -1.82 4.64 -6.73
N MET A 315 -0.87 4.36 -5.84
CA MET A 315 -0.18 3.07 -5.81
C MET A 315 -0.83 2.02 -4.88
N ALA A 316 -1.88 2.40 -4.15
CA ALA A 316 -2.53 1.57 -3.14
C ALA A 316 -3.49 0.51 -3.70
N HIS A 317 -3.77 0.52 -5.01
CA HIS A 317 -4.73 -0.39 -5.62
C HIS A 317 -4.29 -1.86 -5.52
N SER A 318 -5.23 -2.77 -5.79
CA SER A 318 -4.97 -4.19 -6.02
C SER A 318 -5.88 -4.68 -7.13
N TYR A 319 -5.45 -5.73 -7.81
CA TYR A 319 -6.28 -6.37 -8.82
C TYR A 319 -7.59 -6.90 -8.20
N GLY A 320 -8.69 -6.77 -8.93
CA GLY A 320 -10.03 -7.17 -8.51
C GLY A 320 -10.78 -6.13 -7.68
N GLU A 321 -10.10 -5.17 -7.05
CA GLU A 321 -10.69 -4.28 -6.05
C GLU A 321 -10.86 -2.84 -6.55
N PRO A 322 -12.02 -2.18 -6.27
CA PRO A 322 -12.19 -0.76 -6.56
C PRO A 322 -11.32 0.10 -5.63
N ALA A 323 -11.15 1.38 -5.97
CA ALA A 323 -10.57 2.35 -5.05
C ALA A 323 -11.44 2.47 -3.79
N ASN A 324 -10.78 2.64 -2.64
CA ASN A 324 -11.45 2.75 -1.34
C ASN A 324 -10.97 4.01 -0.62
N LEU A 325 -11.90 4.81 -0.11
CA LEU A 325 -11.63 5.89 0.84
C LEU A 325 -12.37 5.62 2.14
N MET A 326 -11.62 5.60 3.23
CA MET A 326 -12.14 5.38 4.58
C MET A 326 -11.92 6.64 5.43
N ALA A 327 -12.99 7.13 6.05
CA ALA A 327 -12.92 8.26 6.97
C ALA A 327 -13.68 7.94 8.26
N THR A 328 -13.19 8.44 9.40
CA THR A 328 -13.82 8.26 10.70
C THR A 328 -13.82 9.58 11.45
N ASP A 329 -15.01 10.13 11.67
CA ASP A 329 -15.16 11.48 12.19
C ASP A 329 -16.25 11.58 13.26
N VAL A 330 -16.09 12.58 14.13
CA VAL A 330 -17.11 12.95 15.11
C VAL A 330 -17.75 14.25 14.67
N ILE A 331 -18.90 14.12 14.01
CA ILE A 331 -19.67 15.26 13.54
C ILE A 331 -20.35 15.92 14.74
N SER A 332 -19.92 17.14 15.05
CA SER A 332 -20.46 17.92 16.16
C SER A 332 -21.92 18.36 15.91
N ARG A 333 -22.58 18.91 16.94
CA ARG A 333 -23.97 19.40 16.82
C ARG A 333 -24.02 20.58 15.86
N TYR A 334 -24.88 20.48 14.84
CA TYR A 334 -24.94 21.44 13.72
C TYR A 334 -23.63 21.55 12.92
N GLY A 335 -22.67 20.66 13.17
CA GLY A 335 -21.41 20.58 12.45
C GLY A 335 -21.56 19.82 11.14
N SER A 336 -20.50 19.88 10.34
CA SER A 336 -20.37 19.09 9.12
C SER A 336 -18.93 18.87 8.75
N GLU A 337 -18.64 17.72 8.18
CA GLU A 337 -17.39 17.41 7.50
C GLU A 337 -17.64 17.18 6.02
N THR A 338 -16.62 17.43 5.19
CA THR A 338 -16.71 17.23 3.73
C THR A 338 -15.53 16.40 3.27
N TYR A 339 -15.84 15.26 2.65
CA TYR A 339 -14.85 14.41 2.00
C TYR A 339 -14.87 14.68 0.49
N TYR A 340 -13.69 14.76 -0.08
CA TYR A 340 -13.48 14.97 -1.50
C TYR A 340 -13.10 13.66 -2.18
N VAL A 341 -13.56 13.47 -3.43
CA VAL A 341 -13.32 12.27 -4.22
C VAL A 341 -13.05 12.65 -5.66
N ALA A 342 -11.83 12.43 -6.15
CA ALA A 342 -11.46 12.69 -7.53
C ALA A 342 -11.85 11.50 -8.42
N ILE A 343 -12.74 11.74 -9.39
CA ILE A 343 -13.27 10.71 -10.29
C ILE A 343 -12.63 10.86 -11.68
N THR A 344 -11.98 9.80 -12.16
CA THR A 344 -11.28 9.76 -13.47
C THR A 344 -12.10 9.15 -14.59
N THR A 345 -13.13 8.37 -14.27
CA THR A 345 -13.95 7.65 -15.26
C THR A 345 -15.39 7.51 -14.79
N PRO A 346 -16.39 7.38 -15.70
CA PRO A 346 -17.75 7.06 -15.29
C PRO A 346 -17.80 5.80 -14.42
N THR A 347 -18.38 5.94 -13.23
CA THR A 347 -18.31 4.91 -12.19
C THR A 347 -19.53 4.94 -11.29
N VAL A 348 -19.68 3.92 -10.44
CA VAL A 348 -20.67 3.92 -9.35
C VAL A 348 -19.97 4.36 -8.08
N LEU A 349 -20.36 5.53 -7.55
CA LEU A 349 -19.93 5.98 -6.24
C LEU A 349 -20.78 5.30 -5.16
N ALA A 350 -20.23 4.24 -4.58
CA ALA A 350 -20.88 3.47 -3.52
C ALA A 350 -20.42 3.97 -2.15
N VAL A 351 -21.36 4.49 -1.37
CA VAL A 351 -21.09 5.01 -0.02
C VAL A 351 -21.79 4.14 1.01
N THR A 352 -21.01 3.57 1.91
CA THR A 352 -21.50 2.88 3.11
C THR A 352 -21.02 3.61 4.35
N ALA A 353 -21.83 3.59 5.41
CA ALA A 353 -21.49 4.27 6.64
C ALA A 353 -22.02 3.55 7.88
N CYS A 354 -21.31 3.74 8.99
CA CYS A 354 -21.69 3.29 10.33
C CYS A 354 -21.78 4.50 11.25
N TRP A 355 -22.82 4.58 12.08
CA TRP A 355 -22.91 5.62 13.11
C TRP A 355 -23.57 5.13 14.39
N SER A 356 -23.02 5.56 15.53
CA SER A 356 -23.43 5.08 16.86
C SER A 356 -24.42 6.00 17.58
N LEU A 357 -24.54 7.25 17.15
CA LEU A 357 -25.36 8.29 17.77
C LEU A 357 -25.92 9.21 16.70
N GLY A 358 -27.05 9.85 17.00
CA GLY A 358 -27.63 10.87 16.14
C GLY A 358 -28.22 10.34 14.84
N SER A 359 -28.42 11.27 13.91
CA SER A 359 -29.13 11.07 12.64
C SER A 359 -28.41 11.90 11.58
N PRO A 360 -27.21 11.46 11.15
CA PRO A 360 -26.38 12.21 10.23
C PRO A 360 -27.06 12.32 8.85
N GLN A 361 -26.89 13.46 8.21
CA GLN A 361 -27.28 13.69 6.83
C GLN A 361 -26.04 13.60 5.94
N PHE A 362 -26.11 12.78 4.89
CA PHE A 362 -25.11 12.66 3.84
C PHE A 362 -25.62 13.39 2.60
N THR A 363 -24.77 14.15 1.95
CA THR A 363 -25.14 14.97 0.80
C THR A 363 -24.03 14.95 -0.23
N LEU A 364 -24.31 14.43 -1.42
CA LEU A 364 -23.36 14.31 -2.50
C LEU A 364 -23.51 15.46 -3.50
N TYR A 365 -22.39 16.09 -3.86
CA TYR A 365 -22.32 17.15 -4.85
C TYR A 365 -21.39 16.77 -6.00
N ALA A 366 -21.82 17.10 -7.22
CA ALA A 366 -21.00 17.05 -8.42
C ALA A 366 -19.86 18.09 -8.37
N PRO A 367 -18.83 17.97 -9.25
CA PRO A 367 -17.76 18.96 -9.37
C PRO A 367 -18.27 20.38 -9.65
N SER A 368 -19.38 20.52 -10.38
CA SER A 368 -20.07 21.80 -10.63
C SER A 368 -20.69 22.44 -9.39
N GLY A 369 -20.79 21.71 -8.27
CA GLY A 369 -21.56 22.09 -7.10
C GLY A 369 -23.05 21.76 -7.16
N THR A 370 -23.50 21.11 -8.22
CA THR A 370 -24.88 20.58 -8.30
C THR A 370 -25.09 19.49 -7.26
N LEU A 371 -26.15 19.61 -6.47
CA LEU A 371 -26.61 18.55 -5.57
C LEU A 371 -27.07 17.33 -6.37
N LEU A 372 -26.52 16.15 -6.05
CA LEU A 372 -26.87 14.89 -6.71
C LEU A 372 -27.83 14.07 -5.87
N GLU A 373 -27.48 13.82 -4.60
CA GLU A 373 -28.23 12.91 -3.73
C GLU A 373 -28.17 13.39 -2.28
N THR A 374 -29.21 13.08 -1.50
CA THR A 374 -29.23 13.33 -0.05
C THR A 374 -29.81 12.13 0.68
N PHE A 375 -29.09 11.64 1.68
CA PHE A 375 -29.54 10.57 2.54
C PHE A 375 -29.63 11.06 3.99
N LEU A 376 -30.75 10.76 4.65
CA LEU A 376 -30.96 11.06 6.07
C LEU A 376 -30.83 9.78 6.89
N GLY A 377 -29.76 9.69 7.68
CA GLY A 377 -29.57 8.65 8.67
C GLY A 377 -30.61 8.76 9.77
N ASN A 378 -31.12 7.61 10.23
CA ASN A 378 -32.15 7.54 11.28
C ASN A 378 -31.52 7.17 12.64
N ALA A 379 -31.95 6.06 13.24
CA ALA A 379 -31.33 5.49 14.43
C ALA A 379 -29.88 5.03 14.14
N PRO A 380 -29.06 4.72 15.17
CA PRO A 380 -27.74 4.13 14.97
C PRO A 380 -27.78 2.93 14.03
N GLN A 381 -26.86 2.89 13.07
CA GLN A 381 -26.76 1.82 12.08
C GLN A 381 -25.33 1.32 11.98
N LEU A 382 -25.20 0.03 11.72
CA LEU A 382 -23.95 -0.60 11.31
C LEU A 382 -24.07 -0.98 9.84
N ASN A 383 -23.07 -0.60 9.05
CA ASN A 383 -22.93 -0.94 7.63
C ASN A 383 -24.12 -0.52 6.75
N GLN A 384 -24.64 0.68 6.95
CA GLN A 384 -25.74 1.18 6.12
C GLN A 384 -25.20 1.60 4.76
N THR A 385 -25.76 1.05 3.68
CA THR A 385 -25.63 1.64 2.35
C THR A 385 -26.33 2.99 2.33
N VAL A 386 -25.57 4.07 2.18
CA VAL A 386 -26.06 5.45 2.12
C VAL A 386 -26.60 5.73 0.72
N PHE A 387 -25.77 5.50 -0.31
CA PHE A 387 -26.19 5.58 -1.71
C PHE A 387 -25.23 4.81 -2.63
N ASN A 388 -25.75 4.41 -3.80
CA ASN A 388 -24.99 3.91 -4.94
C ASN A 388 -25.37 4.78 -6.14
N VAL A 389 -24.57 5.82 -6.43
CA VAL A 389 -24.90 6.81 -7.47
C VAL A 389 -23.97 6.64 -8.65
N THR A 390 -24.53 6.42 -9.84
CA THR A 390 -23.74 6.49 -11.07
C THR A 390 -23.34 7.94 -11.34
N VAL A 391 -22.04 8.17 -11.44
CA VAL A 391 -21.45 9.47 -11.75
C VAL A 391 -20.69 9.35 -13.06
N ALA A 392 -20.85 10.33 -13.96
CA ALA A 392 -20.31 10.27 -15.32
C ALA A 392 -19.38 11.44 -15.66
N THR A 393 -19.26 12.43 -14.78
CA THR A 393 -18.43 13.62 -15.02
C THR A 393 -17.11 13.43 -14.31
N ASN A 394 -16.00 13.56 -15.01
CA ASN A 394 -14.69 13.58 -14.35
C ASN A 394 -14.54 14.84 -13.49
N GLY A 395 -13.86 14.71 -12.35
CA GLY A 395 -13.58 15.83 -11.47
C GLY A 395 -13.73 15.51 -9.98
N LEU A 396 -13.57 16.54 -9.17
CA LEU A 396 -13.61 16.48 -7.72
C LEU A 396 -15.04 16.57 -7.15
N TYR A 397 -15.59 15.42 -6.75
CA TYR A 397 -16.87 15.32 -6.04
C TYR A 397 -16.73 15.65 -4.56
N ARG A 398 -17.85 16.00 -3.91
CA ARG A 398 -17.89 16.31 -2.48
C ARG A 398 -19.00 15.54 -1.79
N LEU A 399 -18.65 14.76 -0.78
CA LEU A 399 -19.57 14.15 0.16
C LEU A 399 -19.57 14.96 1.47
N LYS A 400 -20.64 15.71 1.71
CA LYS A 400 -20.85 16.41 2.97
C LYS A 400 -21.62 15.52 3.95
N VAL A 401 -21.07 15.33 5.14
CA VAL A 401 -21.75 14.66 6.26
C VAL A 401 -22.05 15.70 7.33
N SER A 402 -23.30 15.83 7.76
CA SER A 402 -23.74 16.90 8.66
C SER A 402 -24.77 16.45 9.68
N ASN A 403 -24.92 17.19 10.78
CA ASN A 403 -25.97 16.96 11.78
C ASN A 403 -26.93 18.15 11.86
N PRO A 404 -27.84 18.32 10.87
CA PRO A 404 -28.70 19.49 10.78
C PRO A 404 -29.68 19.63 11.95
N ASN A 405 -30.00 18.51 12.63
CA ASN A 405 -31.00 18.45 13.70
C ASN A 405 -30.40 18.61 15.11
N GLY A 406 -29.14 19.05 15.24
CA GLY A 406 -28.51 19.34 16.54
C GLY A 406 -28.10 18.10 17.35
N SER A 407 -28.11 16.91 16.73
CA SER A 407 -27.50 15.70 17.29
C SER A 407 -25.98 15.69 17.06
N GLN A 408 -25.26 14.87 17.82
CA GLN A 408 -23.85 14.55 17.56
C GLN A 408 -23.77 13.11 17.08
N SER A 409 -22.91 12.85 16.10
CA SER A 409 -22.80 11.53 15.45
C SER A 409 -21.33 11.19 15.28
N SER A 410 -20.89 10.03 15.77
CA SER A 410 -19.64 9.44 15.33
C SER A 410 -19.94 8.61 14.10
N VAL A 411 -19.30 8.94 12.97
CA VAL A 411 -19.58 8.38 11.66
C VAL A 411 -18.30 7.81 11.09
N GLN A 412 -18.33 6.54 10.70
CA GLN A 412 -17.32 5.95 9.83
C GLN A 412 -17.92 5.84 8.44
N THR A 413 -17.23 6.34 7.43
CA THR A 413 -17.67 6.37 6.03
C THR A 413 -16.68 5.61 5.17
N LYS A 414 -17.20 4.73 4.31
CA LYS A 414 -16.46 4.07 3.23
C LYS A 414 -17.03 4.56 1.90
N ILE A 415 -16.15 5.01 1.00
CA ILE A 415 -16.50 5.39 -0.36
C ILE A 415 -15.74 4.46 -1.30
N GLN A 416 -16.46 3.78 -2.20
CA GLN A 416 -15.87 2.90 -3.20
C GLN A 416 -16.23 3.37 -4.60
N TYR A 417 -15.26 3.31 -5.50
CA TYR A 417 -15.44 3.70 -6.90
C TYR A 417 -14.33 3.10 -7.76
N ASP A 418 -14.65 2.85 -9.03
CA ASP A 418 -13.66 2.48 -10.04
C ASP A 418 -12.90 3.72 -10.54
N THR A 419 -11.62 3.53 -10.84
CA THR A 419 -10.70 4.52 -11.41
C THR A 419 -10.11 3.99 -12.73
N ASP A 420 -9.67 4.90 -13.59
CA ASP A 420 -8.85 4.70 -14.81
C ASP A 420 -7.83 5.84 -14.82
N ILE A 421 -6.68 5.61 -14.18
CA ILE A 421 -5.73 6.66 -13.82
C ILE A 421 -4.87 7.08 -15.00
N GLU A 422 -4.54 6.14 -15.89
CA GLU A 422 -3.80 6.37 -17.13
C GLU A 422 -4.68 6.82 -18.31
N GLY A 423 -6.01 6.69 -18.20
CA GLY A 423 -6.95 7.14 -19.23
C GLY A 423 -6.99 6.24 -20.47
N ASP A 424 -6.64 4.97 -20.34
CA ASP A 424 -6.62 4.01 -21.45
C ASP A 424 -8.00 3.35 -21.69
N GLY A 425 -8.97 3.63 -20.82
CA GLY A 425 -10.34 3.13 -20.88
C GLY A 425 -10.56 1.79 -20.18
N ILE A 426 -9.53 1.24 -19.53
CA ILE A 426 -9.61 0.08 -18.66
C ILE A 426 -9.61 0.57 -17.22
N SER A 427 -10.45 -0.01 -16.37
CA SER A 427 -10.41 0.35 -14.95
C SER A 427 -9.20 -0.28 -14.27
N ASP A 428 -8.56 0.47 -13.38
CA ASP A 428 -7.38 0.04 -12.61
C ASP A 428 -7.62 -1.26 -11.82
N ARG A 429 -8.87 -1.56 -11.44
CA ARG A 429 -9.20 -2.84 -10.79
C ARG A 429 -9.01 -4.07 -11.69
N TYR A 430 -8.98 -3.85 -13.01
CA TYR A 430 -8.76 -4.89 -14.02
C TYR A 430 -7.36 -4.78 -14.65
N GLN A 431 -6.60 -3.73 -14.32
CA GLN A 431 -5.25 -3.48 -14.82
C GLN A 431 -4.43 -2.85 -13.70
N TYR A 432 -3.77 -3.69 -12.92
CA TYR A 432 -2.96 -3.22 -11.80
C TYR A 432 -1.50 -3.08 -12.23
N TRP A 433 -1.06 -1.90 -12.72
CA TRP A 433 0.31 -1.51 -13.13
C TRP A 433 1.14 -2.52 -13.98
N THR A 434 0.56 -3.66 -14.30
CA THR A 434 1.14 -4.88 -14.85
C THR A 434 0.30 -5.25 -16.05
N LEU A 435 0.93 -5.93 -17.02
CA LEU A 435 0.22 -6.36 -18.21
C LEU A 435 -0.81 -7.43 -17.81
N THR A 436 -2.07 -7.24 -18.22
CA THR A 436 -3.16 -8.21 -18.00
C THR A 436 -2.84 -9.62 -18.50
N GLY A 437 -1.92 -9.76 -19.45
CA GLY A 437 -1.39 -11.04 -19.93
C GLY A 437 -0.65 -11.86 -18.86
N LEU A 438 -0.06 -11.23 -17.84
CA LEU A 438 0.70 -11.92 -16.80
C LEU A 438 -0.19 -12.77 -15.89
N TYR A 439 -1.45 -12.37 -15.67
CA TYR A 439 -2.41 -13.18 -14.90
C TYR A 439 -2.81 -14.50 -15.60
N ASN A 440 -2.46 -14.66 -16.88
CA ASN A 440 -2.75 -15.85 -17.68
C ASN A 440 -1.48 -16.63 -18.07
N THR A 441 -0.31 -16.21 -17.55
CA THR A 441 0.99 -16.81 -17.85
C THR A 441 1.53 -17.43 -16.56
N ASP A 442 2.01 -18.66 -16.66
CA ASP A 442 2.73 -19.38 -15.61
C ASP A 442 4.00 -19.89 -16.32
N SER A 443 5.06 -19.11 -16.17
CA SER A 443 6.26 -19.20 -17.00
C SER A 443 7.20 -20.34 -16.59
N ASP A 444 7.20 -20.77 -15.33
CA ASP A 444 7.99 -21.90 -14.83
C ASP A 444 7.17 -23.17 -14.50
N GLY A 445 5.83 -23.08 -14.53
CA GLY A 445 4.92 -24.21 -14.45
C GLY A 445 4.71 -24.73 -13.03
N ASP A 446 4.88 -23.89 -12.01
CA ASP A 446 4.71 -24.25 -10.61
C ASP A 446 3.27 -24.06 -10.09
N SER A 447 2.35 -23.66 -10.98
CA SER A 447 0.93 -23.35 -10.70
C SER A 447 0.66 -22.00 -10.04
N LEU A 448 1.67 -21.14 -9.90
CA LEU A 448 1.54 -19.72 -9.61
C LEU A 448 1.69 -18.93 -10.91
N ASN A 449 0.85 -17.90 -11.14
CA ASN A 449 0.99 -17.09 -12.36
C ASN A 449 1.99 -15.95 -12.15
N ASP A 450 2.63 -15.53 -13.25
CA ASP A 450 3.68 -14.50 -13.27
C ASP A 450 3.25 -13.20 -12.58
N ALA A 451 1.97 -12.83 -12.66
CA ALA A 451 1.46 -11.63 -11.99
C ALA A 451 1.49 -11.76 -10.47
N TYR A 452 1.01 -12.88 -9.92
CA TYR A 452 1.07 -13.13 -8.48
C TYR A 452 2.51 -13.25 -8.01
N GLU A 453 3.38 -13.88 -8.78
CA GLU A 453 4.80 -13.99 -8.41
C GLU A 453 5.44 -12.62 -8.24
N ILE A 454 5.25 -11.72 -9.22
CA ILE A 454 5.74 -10.34 -9.15
C ILE A 454 5.16 -9.62 -7.92
N ILE A 455 3.86 -9.79 -7.63
CA ILE A 455 3.18 -9.15 -6.49
C ILE A 455 3.80 -9.61 -5.17
N ILE A 456 4.00 -10.91 -4.98
CA ILE A 456 4.49 -11.50 -3.73
C ILE A 456 6.01 -11.51 -3.61
N GLY A 457 6.73 -11.19 -4.69
CA GLY A 457 8.18 -11.09 -4.71
C GLY A 457 8.91 -12.40 -5.02
N THR A 458 8.21 -13.43 -5.47
CA THR A 458 8.81 -14.62 -6.08
C THR A 458 9.22 -14.33 -7.53
N LEU A 459 9.78 -15.33 -8.22
CA LEU A 459 10.48 -15.15 -9.48
C LEU A 459 9.78 -15.89 -10.64
N PRO A 460 9.20 -15.18 -11.62
CA PRO A 460 8.43 -15.78 -12.74
C PRO A 460 9.10 -16.84 -13.63
N MET A 461 10.35 -17.17 -13.40
CA MET A 461 11.10 -18.13 -14.21
C MET A 461 11.82 -19.15 -13.32
N ASN A 462 11.45 -19.20 -12.04
CA ASN A 462 12.10 -20.02 -11.03
C ASN A 462 11.04 -20.55 -10.05
N PRO A 463 10.70 -21.85 -10.15
CA PRO A 463 9.54 -22.41 -9.45
C PRO A 463 9.74 -22.59 -7.94
N ASP A 464 10.89 -22.20 -7.39
CA ASP A 464 11.33 -22.41 -5.99
C ASP A 464 12.24 -21.22 -5.61
N SER A 465 11.61 -20.14 -5.14
CA SER A 465 12.24 -18.83 -4.94
C SER A 465 13.20 -18.78 -3.76
N ASP A 466 12.98 -19.58 -2.72
CA ASP A 466 13.87 -19.68 -1.57
C ASP A 466 14.85 -20.87 -1.60
N SER A 467 14.74 -21.71 -2.64
CA SER A 467 15.61 -22.84 -2.94
C SER A 467 15.57 -23.95 -1.90
N ASP A 468 14.41 -24.23 -1.32
CA ASP A 468 14.22 -25.24 -0.28
C ASP A 468 13.62 -26.57 -0.78
N SER A 469 13.38 -26.67 -2.10
CA SER A 469 12.77 -27.79 -2.83
C SER A 469 11.25 -27.90 -2.74
N LEU A 470 10.55 -26.92 -2.17
CA LEU A 470 9.11 -26.72 -2.33
C LEU A 470 8.84 -25.75 -3.49
N PRO A 471 7.82 -26.00 -4.33
CA PRO A 471 7.43 -25.02 -5.33
C PRO A 471 6.64 -23.85 -4.73
N ASP A 472 6.85 -22.62 -5.24
CA ASP A 472 6.18 -21.42 -4.70
C ASP A 472 4.65 -21.55 -4.76
N GLY A 473 4.13 -22.08 -5.87
CA GLY A 473 2.70 -22.36 -6.05
C GLY A 473 2.13 -23.39 -5.06
N TRP A 474 2.93 -24.39 -4.66
CA TRP A 474 2.52 -25.36 -3.62
C TRP A 474 2.48 -24.70 -2.24
N GLU A 475 3.49 -23.90 -1.92
CA GLU A 475 3.56 -23.20 -0.64
C GLU A 475 2.39 -22.24 -0.47
N ILE A 476 2.07 -21.44 -1.49
CA ILE A 476 0.93 -20.54 -1.46
C ILE A 476 -0.39 -21.30 -1.30
N THR A 477 -0.58 -22.40 -2.02
CA THR A 477 -1.78 -23.24 -1.92
C THR A 477 -1.96 -23.80 -0.51
N ASN A 478 -0.85 -24.16 0.15
CA ASN A 478 -0.83 -24.68 1.51
C ASN A 478 -0.58 -23.61 2.57
N GLY A 479 -0.63 -22.32 2.23
CA GLY A 479 -0.50 -21.19 3.16
C GLY A 479 0.85 -21.09 3.87
N PHE A 480 1.93 -21.48 3.20
CA PHE A 480 3.33 -21.20 3.56
C PHE A 480 3.82 -19.93 2.85
N ASN A 481 5.06 -19.52 3.13
CA ASN A 481 5.66 -18.32 2.55
C ASN A 481 6.83 -18.71 1.63
N PRO A 482 6.69 -18.54 0.30
CA PRO A 482 7.67 -19.00 -0.70
C PRO A 482 9.01 -18.25 -0.73
N LEU A 483 9.24 -17.40 0.27
CA LEU A 483 10.48 -16.65 0.47
C LEU A 483 11.19 -17.07 1.76
N VAL A 484 10.72 -18.12 2.43
CA VAL A 484 11.21 -18.58 3.74
C VAL A 484 11.41 -20.10 3.70
N PRO A 485 12.67 -20.59 3.76
CA PRO A 485 12.95 -22.00 3.59
C PRO A 485 12.42 -22.80 4.79
N ASP A 486 11.25 -23.40 4.62
CA ASP A 486 10.44 -24.03 5.67
C ASP A 486 10.06 -25.49 5.40
N SER A 487 10.57 -26.08 4.31
CA SER A 487 10.53 -27.50 3.91
C SER A 487 10.78 -28.53 5.01
N LEU A 488 11.49 -28.16 6.08
CA LEU A 488 11.82 -29.05 7.21
C LEU A 488 10.85 -28.93 8.40
N LEU A 489 9.85 -28.04 8.33
CA LEU A 489 8.82 -27.92 9.36
C LEU A 489 7.79 -29.04 9.22
N ASP A 490 7.20 -29.40 10.36
CA ASP A 490 6.15 -30.41 10.54
C ASP A 490 5.03 -29.73 11.36
N PRO A 491 4.06 -29.07 10.70
CA PRO A 491 3.09 -28.23 11.38
C PRO A 491 2.01 -28.98 12.17
N ASP A 492 1.64 -30.19 11.76
CA ASP A 492 0.61 -31.02 12.42
C ASP A 492 1.19 -32.09 13.36
N GLY A 493 2.50 -32.36 13.26
CA GLY A 493 3.25 -33.17 14.21
C GLY A 493 3.09 -34.67 14.00
N ASP A 494 2.84 -35.10 12.76
CA ASP A 494 2.58 -36.50 12.41
C ASP A 494 3.86 -37.27 12.05
N GLY A 495 4.97 -36.55 11.85
CA GLY A 495 6.28 -37.10 11.50
C GLY A 495 6.73 -36.83 10.06
N LEU A 496 5.87 -36.28 9.20
CA LEU A 496 6.22 -35.78 7.87
C LEU A 496 6.50 -34.28 7.93
N ASN A 497 7.57 -33.87 7.27
CA ASN A 497 7.81 -32.44 7.05
C ASN A 497 7.17 -31.99 5.74
N ASN A 498 7.04 -30.68 5.55
CA ASN A 498 6.45 -30.08 4.35
C ASN A 498 6.99 -30.67 3.03
N LEU A 499 8.29 -31.00 2.94
CA LEU A 499 8.87 -31.61 1.75
C LEU A 499 8.38 -33.05 1.51
N TYR A 500 8.22 -33.84 2.57
CA TYR A 500 7.64 -35.19 2.45
C TYR A 500 6.14 -35.13 2.19
N GLU A 501 5.43 -34.19 2.83
CA GLU A 501 4.03 -33.88 2.55
C GLU A 501 3.81 -33.59 1.07
N PHE A 502 4.59 -32.66 0.50
CA PHE A 502 4.56 -32.35 -0.93
C PHE A 502 4.80 -33.58 -1.82
N ARG A 503 5.74 -34.45 -1.44
CA ARG A 503 6.11 -35.63 -2.23
C ARG A 503 5.08 -36.76 -2.15
N ASN A 504 4.39 -36.90 -1.02
CA ASN A 504 3.39 -37.93 -0.79
C ASN A 504 1.97 -37.45 -1.16
N GLY A 505 1.77 -36.13 -1.28
CA GLY A 505 0.48 -35.53 -1.67
C GLY A 505 -0.51 -35.38 -0.51
N THR A 506 -0.01 -35.42 0.73
CA THR A 506 -0.74 -35.28 1.99
C THR A 506 -0.93 -33.80 2.36
N ASP A 507 -1.83 -33.52 3.32
CA ASP A 507 -2.12 -32.15 3.79
C ASP A 507 -1.21 -31.80 4.99
N PRO A 508 -0.26 -30.84 4.84
CA PRO A 508 0.76 -30.51 5.85
C PRO A 508 0.20 -29.87 7.13
N ARG A 509 -1.12 -29.78 7.27
CA ARG A 509 -1.82 -29.29 8.47
C ARG A 509 -2.85 -30.29 8.99
N ASN A 510 -2.88 -31.49 8.44
CA ASN A 510 -3.80 -32.54 8.83
C ASN A 510 -3.06 -33.88 8.89
N ASN A 511 -2.84 -34.34 10.11
CA ASN A 511 -2.08 -35.54 10.43
C ASN A 511 -2.74 -36.88 10.03
N ASP A 512 -3.77 -36.87 9.19
CA ASP A 512 -4.62 -38.00 8.75
C ASP A 512 -5.45 -37.50 7.56
N SER A 513 -4.85 -37.48 6.37
CA SER A 513 -5.33 -36.81 5.16
C SER A 513 -6.63 -37.38 4.61
N GLU A 514 -6.83 -38.69 4.70
CA GLU A 514 -8.01 -39.42 4.24
C GLU A 514 -9.02 -39.76 5.34
N PHE A 515 -8.68 -39.47 6.60
CA PHE A 515 -9.53 -39.63 7.78
C PHE A 515 -9.87 -41.08 8.12
N ASP A 516 -8.94 -42.01 7.90
CA ASP A 516 -9.14 -43.44 8.21
C ASP A 516 -8.72 -43.82 9.64
N GLY A 517 -8.01 -42.91 10.32
CA GLY A 517 -7.56 -43.04 11.71
C GLY A 517 -6.10 -43.45 11.86
N MET A 518 -5.36 -43.64 10.77
CA MET A 518 -3.90 -43.78 10.74
C MET A 518 -3.26 -42.44 10.33
N PRO A 519 -2.14 -42.02 10.96
CA PRO A 519 -1.46 -40.81 10.53
C PRO A 519 -0.62 -41.00 9.27
N ASP A 520 -0.61 -40.00 8.40
CA ASP A 520 0.12 -40.02 7.11
C ASP A 520 1.58 -40.41 7.32
N GLY A 521 2.25 -39.82 8.33
CA GLY A 521 3.63 -40.14 8.66
C GLY A 521 3.88 -41.57 9.12
N TRP A 522 2.91 -42.19 9.79
CA TRP A 522 3.00 -43.61 10.16
C TRP A 522 2.83 -44.49 8.92
N GLU A 523 1.84 -44.20 8.09
CA GLU A 523 1.59 -44.96 6.86
C GLU A 523 2.79 -44.93 5.91
N VAL A 524 3.37 -43.75 5.69
CA VAL A 524 4.58 -43.58 4.88
C VAL A 524 5.78 -44.34 5.47
N GLU A 525 5.95 -44.34 6.80
CA GLU A 525 7.03 -45.09 7.48
C GLU A 525 6.92 -46.60 7.21
N TYR A 526 5.70 -47.15 7.18
CA TYR A 526 5.43 -48.57 6.98
C TYR A 526 5.04 -48.96 5.54
N GLY A 527 5.12 -48.02 4.59
CA GLY A 527 4.91 -48.28 3.17
C GLY A 527 3.45 -48.53 2.77
N LEU A 528 2.51 -47.97 3.53
CA LEU A 528 1.08 -47.86 3.19
C LEU A 528 0.82 -46.59 2.36
N ASP A 529 -0.41 -46.41 1.89
CA ASP A 529 -0.81 -45.29 1.03
C ASP A 529 -1.63 -44.26 1.82
N PRO A 530 -1.04 -43.13 2.26
CA PRO A 530 -1.67 -42.12 3.14
C PRO A 530 -2.73 -41.25 2.45
N LEU A 531 -3.33 -41.76 1.37
CA LEU A 531 -4.40 -41.12 0.61
C LEU A 531 -5.52 -42.11 0.31
N PHE A 532 -5.46 -43.31 0.90
CA PHE A 532 -6.37 -44.40 0.62
C PHE A 532 -6.70 -45.17 1.91
N ASP A 533 -7.98 -45.16 2.30
CA ASP A 533 -8.49 -45.92 3.45
C ASP A 533 -8.22 -47.43 3.29
N ASP A 534 -7.11 -47.86 3.88
CA ASP A 534 -6.68 -49.24 4.00
C ASP A 534 -6.64 -49.74 5.45
N SER A 535 -7.20 -48.95 6.38
CA SER A 535 -7.41 -49.27 7.80
C SER A 535 -7.89 -50.70 8.09
N ALA A 536 -8.73 -51.26 7.20
CA ALA A 536 -9.32 -52.60 7.31
C ALA A 536 -8.53 -53.71 6.57
N PHE A 537 -7.43 -53.36 5.91
CA PHE A 537 -6.56 -54.30 5.20
C PHE A 537 -5.58 -54.94 6.20
N ASP A 538 -4.99 -56.04 5.79
CA ASP A 538 -4.05 -56.86 6.57
C ASP A 538 -2.87 -57.14 5.62
N ALA A 539 -1.86 -56.26 5.69
CA ALA A 539 -0.80 -56.19 4.68
C ALA A 539 0.13 -57.42 4.72
N ASP A 540 0.31 -58.05 5.89
CA ASP A 540 1.17 -59.21 6.09
C ASP A 540 0.43 -60.56 6.20
N MET A 541 -0.91 -60.53 6.22
CA MET A 541 -1.84 -61.66 6.29
C MET A 541 -1.76 -62.46 7.60
N ASP A 542 -1.50 -61.80 8.72
CA ASP A 542 -1.42 -62.44 10.03
C ASP A 542 -2.74 -62.44 10.83
N GLY A 543 -3.72 -61.67 10.36
CA GLY A 543 -5.06 -61.56 10.92
C GLY A 543 -5.30 -60.35 11.82
N ILE A 544 -4.37 -59.39 11.89
CA ILE A 544 -4.52 -58.06 12.50
C ILE A 544 -4.64 -57.04 11.37
N THR A 545 -5.53 -56.03 11.47
CA THR A 545 -5.63 -54.99 10.43
C THR A 545 -4.60 -53.88 10.62
N ASN A 546 -4.26 -53.14 9.56
CA ASN A 546 -3.33 -52.00 9.61
C ASN A 546 -3.66 -51.03 10.76
N LEU A 547 -4.95 -50.67 10.92
CA LEU A 547 -5.39 -49.80 12.02
C LEU A 547 -5.21 -50.44 13.40
N GLU A 548 -5.48 -51.75 13.53
CA GLU A 548 -5.25 -52.46 14.78
C GLU A 548 -3.76 -52.50 15.13
N GLU A 549 -2.88 -52.65 14.13
CA GLU A 549 -1.43 -52.63 14.30
C GLU A 549 -0.92 -51.25 14.71
N TYR A 550 -1.37 -50.18 14.06
CA TYR A 550 -1.09 -48.81 14.47
C TYR A 550 -1.46 -48.58 15.94
N LEU A 551 -2.69 -48.96 16.34
CA LEU A 551 -3.16 -48.81 17.72
C LEU A 551 -2.38 -49.67 18.73
N MET A 552 -1.75 -50.76 18.28
CA MET A 552 -0.90 -51.62 19.10
C MET A 552 0.60 -51.26 19.06
N GLY A 553 1.00 -50.36 18.15
CA GLY A 553 2.41 -50.03 17.90
C GLY A 553 3.20 -51.18 17.26
N LEU A 554 2.55 -51.90 16.33
CA LEU A 554 3.11 -53.02 15.57
C LEU A 554 3.48 -52.56 14.14
N ASP A 555 4.17 -53.43 13.40
CA ASP A 555 4.64 -53.18 12.03
C ASP A 555 3.74 -53.94 11.05
N PRO A 556 2.91 -53.25 10.23
CA PRO A 556 1.93 -53.89 9.34
C PRO A 556 2.53 -54.73 8.22
N GLN A 557 3.86 -54.71 8.06
CA GLN A 557 4.57 -55.53 7.10
C GLN A 557 5.16 -56.81 7.74
N VAL A 558 5.00 -57.03 9.06
CA VAL A 558 5.72 -58.07 9.82
C VAL A 558 4.81 -58.89 10.72
N SER A 559 4.59 -60.14 10.30
CA SER A 559 3.72 -61.07 11.02
C SER A 559 4.07 -61.23 12.50
N ASP A 560 3.10 -60.89 13.35
CA ASP A 560 3.12 -60.96 14.81
C ASP A 560 2.54 -62.27 15.35
N MET A 561 2.15 -63.18 14.46
CA MET A 561 1.87 -64.56 14.83
C MET A 561 3.08 -65.18 15.53
N ARG A 562 3.00 -65.26 16.86
CA ARG A 562 3.90 -66.09 17.68
C ARG A 562 3.90 -67.49 17.10
N THR A 563 5.01 -67.86 16.47
CA THR A 563 5.28 -69.23 16.00
C THR A 563 4.90 -70.23 17.10
N SER A 564 3.85 -71.00 16.83
CA SER A 564 3.35 -72.04 17.70
C SER A 564 4.32 -73.22 17.70
N GLY A 565 5.41 -73.06 18.47
CA GLY A 565 6.27 -74.15 18.90
C GLY A 565 5.50 -75.07 19.84
N ILE A 566 5.12 -76.22 19.31
CA ILE A 566 4.55 -77.40 19.99
C ILE A 566 5.07 -77.57 21.43
N TYR A 567 4.16 -77.54 22.41
CA TYR A 567 4.29 -78.34 23.64
C TYR A 567 2.95 -79.03 23.92
N THR A 568 3.01 -80.36 23.98
CA THR A 568 1.90 -81.28 24.22
C THR A 568 1.42 -81.27 25.68
N ASP A 569 0.09 -81.23 25.84
CA ASP A 569 -0.79 -81.81 26.88
C ASP A 569 -0.34 -81.86 28.35
N VAL A 570 -1.12 -81.19 29.24
CA VAL A 570 -1.87 -81.83 30.35
C VAL A 570 -3.16 -81.03 30.68
N ALA A 571 -4.31 -81.65 30.36
CA ALA A 571 -5.65 -81.66 31.00
C ALA A 571 -6.24 -80.43 31.79
N ILE A 572 -7.25 -79.75 31.18
CA ILE A 572 -8.71 -79.61 31.52
C ILE A 572 -9.13 -79.60 33.03
N PRO A 573 -10.18 -78.88 33.56
CA PRO A 573 -11.36 -78.22 32.90
C PRO A 573 -11.91 -76.85 33.45
N ILE A 574 -12.61 -76.14 32.55
CA ILE A 574 -14.02 -75.60 32.59
C ILE A 574 -14.49 -74.69 33.75
N ALA A 575 -14.95 -73.47 33.40
CA ALA A 575 -16.35 -72.99 33.49
C ALA A 575 -16.38 -71.48 33.13
N LEU A 576 -16.80 -71.06 31.93
CA LEU A 576 -18.17 -70.83 31.44
C LEU A 576 -18.95 -69.72 32.18
N ILE A 577 -19.69 -68.94 31.38
CA ILE A 577 -20.70 -67.89 31.70
C ILE A 577 -20.06 -66.49 31.75
N GLY A 578 -20.45 -65.50 30.95
CA GLY A 578 -21.65 -65.32 30.13
C GLY A 578 -22.09 -63.85 30.24
N PHE A 579 -22.51 -63.28 29.11
CA PHE A 579 -23.14 -61.97 28.93
C PHE A 579 -24.00 -61.47 30.12
N ILE A 580 -24.05 -60.14 30.32
CA ILE A 580 -25.25 -59.27 30.16
C ILE A 580 -25.06 -57.89 30.84
N SER A 581 -25.27 -56.87 30.01
CA SER A 581 -25.73 -55.48 30.16
C SER A 581 -26.11 -54.84 31.52
N THR A 582 -25.77 -53.55 31.58
CA THR A 582 -26.55 -52.37 32.04
C THR A 582 -27.03 -52.22 33.50
N ALA A 583 -26.80 -50.98 33.97
CA ALA A 583 -27.65 -50.14 34.81
C ALA A 583 -27.41 -50.09 36.34
N ALA A 584 -26.86 -48.95 36.74
CA ALA A 584 -27.48 -47.96 37.65
C ALA A 584 -27.06 -47.89 39.13
N VAL A 585 -27.06 -46.62 39.56
CA VAL A 585 -27.25 -46.07 40.91
C VAL A 585 -25.99 -45.79 41.74
N ALA A 586 -25.47 -44.59 41.52
CA ALA A 586 -25.44 -43.45 42.44
C ALA A 586 -24.92 -43.61 43.89
N ALA A 587 -24.13 -42.59 44.22
CA ALA A 587 -24.14 -41.81 45.45
C ALA A 587 -23.08 -42.13 46.52
N SER A 588 -22.16 -41.16 46.60
CA SER A 588 -21.77 -40.46 47.85
C SER A 588 -20.72 -41.14 48.74
N TRP A 589 -19.59 -40.45 48.92
CA TRP A 589 -19.34 -39.55 50.07
C TRP A 589 -17.86 -39.54 50.49
N LEU A 590 -17.22 -38.40 50.21
CA LEU A 590 -16.17 -37.72 51.00
C LEU A 590 -15.60 -38.44 52.25
N ALA A 591 -14.31 -38.74 52.20
CA ALA A 591 -13.35 -38.67 53.32
C ALA A 591 -11.98 -39.08 52.73
N ARG A 592 -10.83 -38.46 52.96
CA ARG A 592 -10.38 -37.51 53.97
C ARG A 592 -8.93 -37.11 53.60
N LYS A 593 -8.60 -35.85 53.89
CA LYS A 593 -7.34 -35.35 54.47
C LYS A 593 -6.03 -35.43 53.66
N ASN A 594 -5.60 -34.23 53.23
CA ASN A 594 -4.47 -33.45 53.77
C ASN A 594 -3.13 -34.15 54.09
N TRP A 595 -2.08 -33.69 53.40
CA TRP A 595 -0.80 -33.21 53.98
C TRP A 595 -0.18 -32.18 53.01
N LYS A 596 -0.15 -30.87 53.37
CA LYS A 596 1.01 -30.03 53.76
C LYS A 596 2.19 -30.10 52.77
N THR A 597 2.76 -29.00 52.29
CA THR A 597 3.05 -27.69 52.91
C THR A 597 2.93 -26.54 51.93
#